data_AF-A0A536NRC9-F1
#
_entry.id   AF-A0A536NRC9-F1
#
_cell.length_a   1.000
_cell.length_b   1.000
_cell.length_c   1.000
_cell.angle_alpha   90.00
_cell.angle_beta   90.00
_cell.angle_gamma   90.00
#
_symmetry.space_group_name_H-M   'P 1'
#
loop_
_entity.id
_entity.type
_entity.pdbx_description
1 polymer ?
#
loop_
_entity_poly.entity_id
_entity_poly.type
_entity_poly.pdbx_seq_one_letter_code
_entity_poly.pdbx_strand_id
1 'polypeptide(L)'
;MGGTELKRFRAEKDRVFRKEPHSPLTPEQRDAFAGLVYFDENPQLVINGTVDRDVEPGEVRMATSAGEEQVYQRYGVVRFRVDGEAAQVVLYASDDSDELFIPFRDATSGHETYGAGRYLEVHAHGDDVTIDFNYAYNPNCAYDPAWSCPLPPAENWLKVPIRAGEKAFQAR
;
A
#
# COMPACT_ATOMS: atom_id res chain seq x y z
N MET A 1 10.61 18.28 -8.08
CA MET A 1 10.30 17.81 -9.46
C MET A 1 9.40 16.56 -9.48
N GLY A 2 8.91 16.04 -8.34
CA GLY A 2 8.15 14.77 -8.26
C GLY A 2 6.66 14.83 -8.69
N GLY A 3 5.98 15.97 -8.53
CA GLY A 3 4.54 16.06 -8.83
C GLY A 3 4.13 15.81 -10.30
N THR A 4 5.06 15.77 -11.25
CA THR A 4 4.76 15.40 -12.64
C THR A 4 4.78 13.87 -12.84
N GLU A 5 5.62 13.16 -12.11
CA GLU A 5 5.75 11.71 -12.17
C GLU A 5 4.57 11.02 -11.50
N LEU A 6 4.23 11.44 -10.28
CA LEU A 6 3.06 10.93 -9.54
C LEU A 6 1.76 11.14 -10.32
N LYS A 7 1.60 12.28 -11.00
CA LYS A 7 0.43 12.53 -11.86
C LYS A 7 0.37 11.57 -13.05
N ARG A 8 1.52 11.28 -13.68
CA ARG A 8 1.59 10.31 -14.78
C ARG A 8 1.27 8.91 -14.29
N PHE A 9 1.83 8.50 -13.15
CA PHE A 9 1.53 7.23 -12.51
C PHE A 9 0.02 7.07 -12.24
N ARG A 10 -0.61 8.05 -11.61
CA ARG A 10 -2.07 8.03 -11.32
C ARG A 10 -2.90 7.97 -12.61
N ALA A 11 -2.56 8.77 -13.62
CA ALA A 11 -3.26 8.77 -14.91
C ALA A 11 -3.11 7.44 -15.66
N GLU A 12 -1.93 6.83 -15.58
CA GLU A 12 -1.67 5.52 -16.17
C GLU A 12 -2.46 4.42 -15.46
N LYS A 13 -2.51 4.45 -14.13
CA LYS A 13 -3.32 3.52 -13.34
C LYS A 13 -4.80 3.62 -13.68
N ASP A 14 -5.35 4.83 -13.79
CA ASP A 14 -6.73 5.04 -14.23
C ASP A 14 -6.97 4.50 -15.66
N ARG A 15 -5.98 4.62 -16.54
CA ARG A 15 -6.06 4.06 -17.89
C ARG A 15 -6.15 2.53 -17.84
N VAL A 16 -5.29 1.89 -17.04
CA VAL A 16 -5.26 0.44 -16.85
C VAL A 16 -6.61 -0.05 -16.31
N PHE A 17 -7.09 0.56 -15.23
CA PHE A 17 -8.37 0.21 -14.60
C PHE A 17 -9.54 0.33 -15.57
N ARG A 18 -9.52 1.32 -16.46
CA ARG A 18 -10.58 1.52 -17.46
C ARG A 18 -10.49 0.57 -18.63
N LYS A 19 -9.30 0.28 -19.15
CA LYS A 19 -9.12 -0.30 -20.49
C LYS A 19 -8.62 -1.74 -20.50
N GLU A 20 -7.81 -2.13 -19.53
CA GLU A 20 -7.07 -3.38 -19.63
C GLU A 20 -7.91 -4.61 -19.24
N PRO A 21 -7.68 -5.78 -19.86
CA PRO A 21 -8.39 -7.01 -19.53
C PRO A 21 -8.18 -7.49 -18.09
N HIS A 22 -7.03 -7.16 -17.49
CA HIS A 22 -6.64 -7.53 -16.13
C HIS A 22 -7.03 -6.47 -15.09
N SER A 23 -7.94 -5.55 -15.44
CA SER A 23 -8.49 -4.58 -14.49
C SER A 23 -9.14 -5.29 -13.29
N PRO A 24 -8.94 -4.80 -12.06
CA PRO A 24 -9.60 -5.35 -10.87
C PRO A 24 -11.06 -4.91 -10.74
N LEU A 25 -11.54 -4.03 -11.63
CA LEU A 25 -12.93 -3.56 -11.64
C LEU A 25 -13.84 -4.57 -12.35
N THR A 26 -15.06 -4.76 -11.84
CA THR A 26 -16.10 -5.52 -12.56
C THR A 26 -16.50 -4.81 -13.86
N PRO A 27 -17.10 -5.51 -14.84
CA PRO A 27 -17.58 -4.87 -16.07
C PRO A 27 -18.49 -3.67 -15.82
N GLU A 28 -19.41 -3.79 -14.86
CA GLU A 28 -20.35 -2.72 -14.50
C GLU A 28 -19.62 -1.51 -13.87
N GLN A 29 -18.63 -1.76 -13.01
CA GLN A 29 -17.82 -0.70 -12.41
C GLN A 29 -16.99 0.04 -13.47
N ARG A 30 -16.46 -0.68 -14.47
CA ARG A 30 -15.67 -0.08 -15.57
C ARG A 30 -16.48 0.91 -16.39
N ASP A 31 -17.75 0.62 -16.65
CA ASP A 31 -18.63 1.51 -17.41
C ASP A 31 -18.88 2.84 -16.69
N ALA A 32 -18.96 2.81 -15.36
CA ALA A 32 -19.13 4.00 -14.51
C ALA A 32 -17.82 4.63 -14.02
N PHE A 33 -16.66 4.07 -14.38
CA PHE A 33 -15.37 4.43 -13.80
C PHE A 33 -14.85 5.80 -14.29
N ALA A 34 -14.91 6.79 -13.40
CA ALA A 34 -14.43 8.15 -13.65
C ALA A 34 -12.94 8.37 -13.31
N GLY A 35 -12.31 7.43 -12.59
CA GLY A 35 -10.96 7.55 -12.06
C GLY A 35 -10.91 7.22 -10.57
N LEU A 36 -9.73 6.82 -10.08
CA LEU A 36 -9.47 6.61 -8.66
C LEU A 36 -9.37 7.95 -7.93
N VAL A 37 -9.71 7.93 -6.65
CA VAL A 37 -9.65 9.12 -5.78
C VAL A 37 -8.40 9.03 -4.92
N TYR A 38 -7.63 10.11 -4.87
CA TYR A 38 -6.37 10.21 -4.14
C TYR A 38 -6.41 11.37 -3.14
N PHE A 39 -5.55 11.30 -2.13
CA PHE A 39 -5.14 12.50 -1.42
C PHE A 39 -4.24 13.39 -2.31
N ASP A 40 -4.16 14.66 -1.95
CA ASP A 40 -3.15 15.56 -2.49
C ASP A 40 -1.75 15.00 -2.19
N GLU A 41 -0.79 15.31 -3.06
CA GLU A 41 0.60 14.94 -2.84
C GLU A 41 1.10 15.55 -1.53
N ASN A 42 1.62 14.70 -0.65
CA ASN A 42 2.13 15.09 0.65
C ASN A 42 3.63 14.76 0.76
N PRO A 43 4.51 15.76 0.59
CA PRO A 43 5.95 15.55 0.70
C PRO A 43 6.43 15.13 2.10
N GLN A 44 5.65 15.39 3.15
CA GLN A 44 6.01 14.99 4.52
C GLN A 44 5.82 13.48 4.77
N LEU A 45 5.10 12.80 3.87
CA LEU A 45 4.90 11.36 3.88
C LEU A 45 5.81 10.63 2.87
N VAL A 46 6.84 11.32 2.38
CA VAL A 46 7.99 10.69 1.71
C VAL A 46 9.05 10.42 2.77
N ILE A 47 9.15 9.17 3.20
CA ILE A 47 10.03 8.75 4.30
C ILE A 47 11.33 8.21 3.71
N ASN A 48 12.41 8.97 3.87
CA ASN A 48 13.76 8.46 3.67
C ASN A 48 14.22 7.86 4.99
N GLY A 49 14.46 6.55 5.00
CA GLY A 49 14.82 5.83 6.21
C GLY A 49 15.89 4.78 5.95
N THR A 50 16.40 4.23 7.06
CA THR A 50 17.29 3.08 7.05
C THR A 50 16.52 1.88 7.60
N VAL A 51 16.61 0.75 6.91
CA VAL A 51 16.03 -0.51 7.32
C VAL A 51 16.81 -1.04 8.52
N ASP A 52 16.13 -1.17 9.65
CA ASP A 52 16.64 -1.88 10.80
C ASP A 52 16.47 -3.39 10.58
N ARG A 53 17.59 -4.09 10.41
CA ARG A 53 17.65 -5.56 10.28
C ARG A 53 17.84 -6.26 11.62
N ASP A 54 18.03 -5.54 12.72
CA ASP A 54 18.10 -6.11 14.07
C ASP A 54 16.69 -6.41 14.61
N VAL A 55 15.96 -7.21 13.83
CA VAL A 55 14.62 -7.69 14.11
C VAL A 55 14.63 -9.19 14.04
N GLU A 56 13.69 -9.85 14.72
CA GLU A 56 13.61 -11.31 14.67
C GLU A 56 13.32 -11.76 13.22
N PRO A 57 14.30 -12.39 12.55
CA PRO A 57 14.09 -12.85 11.19
C PRO A 57 13.10 -14.01 11.24
N GLY A 58 12.20 -14.07 10.27
CA GLY A 58 11.25 -15.15 10.25
C GLY A 58 10.20 -15.04 9.16
N GLU A 59 9.64 -16.21 8.89
CA GLU A 59 8.47 -16.39 8.06
C GLU A 59 7.27 -15.69 8.72
N VAL A 60 6.56 -14.89 7.94
CA VAL A 60 5.30 -14.27 8.33
C VAL A 60 4.21 -14.82 7.42
N ARG A 61 3.23 -15.48 8.04
CA ARG A 61 2.03 -15.96 7.35
C ARG A 61 0.96 -14.88 7.44
N MET A 62 0.67 -14.27 6.30
CA MET A 62 -0.38 -13.26 6.20
C MET A 62 -1.66 -13.94 5.77
N ALA A 63 -2.70 -13.87 6.60
CA ALA A 63 -4.04 -14.27 6.21
C ALA A 63 -4.53 -13.41 5.04
N THR A 64 -5.30 -13.99 4.14
CA THR A 64 -5.89 -13.30 2.99
C THR A 64 -7.38 -13.03 3.20
N SER A 65 -7.96 -12.14 2.41
CA SER A 65 -9.41 -11.88 2.41
C SER A 65 -10.27 -13.12 2.10
N ALA A 66 -9.73 -14.12 1.41
CA ALA A 66 -10.43 -15.37 1.10
C ALA A 66 -10.27 -16.45 2.19
N GLY A 67 -9.51 -16.19 3.27
CA GLY A 67 -9.25 -17.14 4.35
C GLY A 67 -8.07 -18.09 4.11
N GLU A 68 -7.32 -17.90 3.02
CA GLU A 68 -6.05 -18.58 2.75
C GLU A 68 -4.88 -17.84 3.43
N GLU A 69 -3.65 -18.38 3.36
CA GLU A 69 -2.44 -17.72 3.85
C GLU A 69 -1.42 -17.54 2.72
N GLN A 70 -0.72 -16.41 2.74
CA GLN A 70 0.47 -16.15 1.92
C GLN A 70 1.69 -16.00 2.80
N VAL A 71 2.82 -16.50 2.32
CA VAL A 71 4.07 -16.58 3.07
C VAL A 71 5.01 -15.47 2.61
N TYR A 72 5.51 -14.70 3.56
CA TYR A 72 6.51 -13.67 3.35
C TYR A 72 7.66 -13.84 4.34
N GLN A 73 8.80 -13.20 4.06
CA GLN A 73 9.93 -13.12 4.97
C GLN A 73 10.04 -11.71 5.54
N ARG A 74 10.17 -11.57 6.86
CA ARG A 74 10.44 -10.26 7.48
C ARG A 74 11.80 -9.75 7.01
N TYR A 75 11.82 -8.62 6.32
CA TYR A 75 13.04 -8.00 5.81
C TYR A 75 13.68 -7.05 6.82
N GLY A 76 12.86 -6.26 7.51
CA GLY A 76 13.33 -5.28 8.49
C GLY A 76 12.25 -4.28 8.88
N VAL A 77 12.61 -3.32 9.72
CA VAL A 77 11.71 -2.26 10.20
C VAL A 77 12.25 -0.89 9.82
N VAL A 78 11.37 -0.01 9.33
CA VAL A 78 11.68 1.41 9.17
C VAL A 78 10.88 2.21 10.20
N ARG A 79 11.58 3.00 11.01
CA ARG A 79 10.98 3.88 12.02
C ARG A 79 11.01 5.32 11.53
N PHE A 80 9.91 6.03 11.73
CA PHE A 80 9.73 7.39 11.25
C PHE A 80 8.77 8.15 12.17
N ARG A 81 8.47 9.41 11.79
CA ARG A 81 7.49 10.24 12.50
C ARG A 81 6.48 10.81 11.52
N VAL A 82 5.23 10.89 11.95
CA VAL A 82 4.14 11.59 11.25
C VAL A 82 3.55 12.58 12.24
N ASP A 83 3.53 13.86 11.88
CA ASP A 83 3.03 14.94 12.75
C ASP A 83 3.64 14.96 14.17
N GLY A 84 4.89 14.51 14.29
CA GLY A 84 5.63 14.42 15.55
C GLY A 84 5.43 13.11 16.34
N GLU A 85 4.43 12.30 15.98
CA GLU A 85 4.18 11.00 16.57
C GLU A 85 5.08 9.92 15.96
N ALA A 86 5.61 9.02 16.80
CA ALA A 86 6.43 7.92 16.34
C ALA A 86 5.59 6.84 15.66
N ALA A 87 6.05 6.37 14.51
CA ALA A 87 5.46 5.30 13.74
C ALA A 87 6.56 4.37 13.20
N GLN A 88 6.18 3.16 12.81
CA GLN A 88 7.10 2.22 12.18
C GLN A 88 6.33 1.28 11.25
N VAL A 89 7.00 0.83 10.18
CA VAL A 89 6.49 -0.22 9.30
C VAL A 89 7.52 -1.33 9.19
N VAL A 90 7.03 -2.55 9.14
CA VAL A 90 7.77 -3.76 8.78
C VAL A 90 7.69 -3.92 7.26
N LEU A 91 8.84 -4.20 6.66
CA LEU A 91 8.99 -4.50 5.25
C LEU A 91 9.08 -6.02 5.11
N TYR A 92 8.41 -6.57 4.10
CA TYR A 92 8.37 -8.00 3.85
C TYR A 92 8.91 -8.33 2.46
N ALA A 93 9.77 -9.32 2.36
CA ALA A 93 10.22 -9.87 1.10
C ALA A 93 9.38 -11.10 0.71
N SER A 94 9.24 -11.35 -0.58
CA SER A 94 8.71 -12.60 -1.13
C SER A 94 9.72 -13.18 -2.13
N ASP A 95 9.63 -14.49 -2.38
CA ASP A 95 10.51 -15.16 -3.35
C ASP A 95 10.18 -14.78 -4.81
N ASP A 96 8.99 -14.21 -5.03
CA ASP A 96 8.45 -13.89 -6.36
C ASP A 96 8.76 -12.46 -6.83
N SER A 97 9.35 -11.61 -5.97
CA SER A 97 9.61 -10.19 -6.28
C SER A 97 10.90 -9.68 -5.64
N ASP A 98 11.60 -8.80 -6.37
CA ASP A 98 12.74 -8.02 -5.85
C ASP A 98 12.28 -6.76 -5.08
N GLU A 99 10.97 -6.48 -5.07
CA GLU A 99 10.37 -5.40 -4.27
C GLU A 99 10.00 -5.86 -2.87
N LEU A 100 10.13 -4.96 -1.91
CA LEU A 100 9.68 -5.14 -0.54
C LEU A 100 8.24 -4.69 -0.42
N PHE A 101 7.41 -5.59 0.07
CA PHE A 101 5.99 -5.40 0.28
C PHE A 101 5.72 -4.77 1.65
N ILE A 102 4.91 -3.71 1.66
CA ILE A 102 4.46 -3.02 2.88
C ILE A 102 2.93 -2.99 2.90
N PRO A 103 2.28 -4.05 3.42
CA PRO A 103 0.87 -4.00 3.73
C PRO A 103 0.69 -3.28 5.05
N PHE A 104 -0.14 -2.24 5.07
CA PHE A 104 -0.36 -1.45 6.26
C PHE A 104 -1.82 -1.04 6.44
N ARG A 105 -2.18 -0.82 7.70
CA ARG A 105 -3.41 -0.14 8.09
C ARG A 105 -3.03 1.10 8.86
N ASP A 106 -3.82 2.15 8.79
CA ASP A 106 -3.54 3.40 9.50
C ASP A 106 -4.82 4.03 10.08
N ALA A 107 -4.68 5.16 10.78
CA ALA A 107 -5.84 5.82 11.41
C ALA A 107 -6.92 6.31 10.42
N THR A 108 -6.61 6.37 9.12
CA THR A 108 -7.57 6.71 8.07
C THR A 108 -8.41 5.51 7.59
N SER A 109 -8.00 4.28 7.92
CA SER A 109 -8.60 3.05 7.38
C SER A 109 -10.02 2.81 7.90
N GLY A 110 -10.98 2.71 6.98
CA GLY A 110 -12.41 2.52 7.27
C GLY A 110 -13.21 3.81 7.33
N HIS A 111 -12.54 4.97 7.18
CA HIS A 111 -13.17 6.28 7.16
C HIS A 111 -12.82 7.08 5.90
N GLU A 112 -11.53 7.23 5.61
CA GLU A 112 -11.03 7.96 4.44
C GLU A 112 -10.40 7.02 3.39
N THR A 113 -9.85 5.89 3.85
CA THR A 113 -9.18 4.86 3.02
C THR A 113 -9.82 3.49 3.21
N TYR A 114 -9.45 2.51 2.38
CA TYR A 114 -10.01 1.17 2.42
C TYR A 114 -9.84 0.52 3.81
N GLY A 115 -10.90 -0.14 4.29
CA GLY A 115 -11.00 -0.59 5.68
C GLY A 115 -9.96 -1.64 6.09
N ALA A 116 -9.66 -2.58 5.18
CA ALA A 116 -8.70 -3.64 5.43
C ALA A 116 -7.23 -3.19 5.29
N GLY A 117 -6.98 -1.97 4.81
CA GLY A 117 -5.64 -1.41 4.65
C GLY A 117 -5.24 -1.17 3.20
N ARG A 118 -3.99 -0.77 3.01
CA ARG A 118 -3.38 -0.38 1.74
C ARG A 118 -2.00 -0.98 1.62
N TYR A 119 -1.48 -1.01 0.40
CA TYR A 119 -0.18 -1.58 0.07
C TYR A 119 0.76 -0.52 -0.49
N LEU A 120 2.05 -0.83 -0.40
CA LEU A 120 3.12 -0.14 -1.08
C LEU A 120 4.23 -1.15 -1.39
N GLU A 121 4.77 -1.11 -2.60
CA GLU A 121 6.04 -1.76 -2.94
C GLU A 121 7.17 -0.74 -2.91
N VAL A 122 8.33 -1.15 -2.38
CA VAL A 122 9.54 -0.31 -2.35
C VAL A 122 10.79 -1.12 -2.68
N HIS A 123 11.82 -0.45 -3.17
CA HIS A 123 13.15 -1.03 -3.28
C HIS A 123 14.06 -0.47 -2.19
N ALA A 124 14.85 -1.35 -1.57
CA ALA A 124 15.95 -0.96 -0.69
C ALA A 124 17.29 -1.02 -1.44
N HIS A 125 18.13 -0.02 -1.22
CA HIS A 125 19.50 0.03 -1.73
C HIS A 125 20.48 -0.18 -0.57
N GLY A 126 20.83 -1.45 -0.33
CA GLY A 126 21.51 -1.85 0.91
C GLY A 126 20.52 -1.76 2.07
N ASP A 127 20.77 -0.85 3.00
CA ASP A 127 19.84 -0.56 4.11
C ASP A 127 19.09 0.75 3.91
N ASP A 128 19.38 1.53 2.87
CA ASP A 128 18.65 2.77 2.60
C ASP A 128 17.38 2.48 1.80
N VAL A 129 16.27 3.10 2.20
CA VAL A 129 14.97 2.93 1.55
C VAL A 129 14.19 4.23 1.53
N THR A 130 13.47 4.47 0.43
CA THR A 130 12.49 5.55 0.32
C THR A 130 11.09 4.94 0.30
N ILE A 131 10.29 5.27 1.32
CA ILE A 131 8.89 4.89 1.43
C ILE A 131 8.05 6.11 1.10
N ASP A 132 7.52 6.16 -0.12
CA ASP A 132 6.64 7.23 -0.57
C ASP A 132 5.17 6.80 -0.49
N PHE A 133 4.49 7.17 0.61
CA PHE A 133 3.09 6.85 0.79
C PHE A 133 2.16 7.52 -0.23
N ASN A 134 2.63 8.46 -1.06
CA ASN A 134 1.83 9.03 -2.15
C ASN A 134 1.48 8.02 -3.26
N TYR A 135 2.25 6.92 -3.32
CA TYR A 135 2.02 5.77 -4.20
C TYR A 135 1.26 4.62 -3.52
N ALA A 136 0.90 4.77 -2.23
CA ALA A 136 0.14 3.75 -1.53
C ALA A 136 -1.21 3.51 -2.20
N TYR A 137 -1.56 2.25 -2.38
CA TYR A 137 -2.71 1.86 -3.18
C TYR A 137 -3.61 0.84 -2.49
N ASN A 138 -4.87 0.77 -2.93
CA ASN A 138 -5.83 -0.20 -2.40
C ASN A 138 -5.59 -1.58 -3.05
N PRO A 139 -5.66 -2.68 -2.28
CA PRO A 139 -5.63 -4.03 -2.83
C PRO A 139 -6.76 -4.28 -3.83
N ASN A 140 -6.60 -5.26 -4.72
CA ASN A 140 -7.65 -5.63 -5.70
C ASN A 140 -8.99 -5.98 -5.02
N CYS A 141 -8.95 -6.58 -3.82
CA CYS A 141 -10.15 -6.90 -3.05
C CYS A 141 -10.96 -5.68 -2.59
N ALA A 142 -10.38 -4.47 -2.65
CA ALA A 142 -11.11 -3.22 -2.41
C ALA A 142 -12.07 -2.86 -3.54
N TYR A 143 -11.87 -3.42 -4.73
CA TYR A 143 -12.66 -3.17 -5.93
C TYR A 143 -13.64 -4.31 -6.21
N ASP A 144 -13.16 -5.55 -6.10
CA ASP A 144 -13.94 -6.77 -6.30
C ASP A 144 -13.59 -7.80 -5.20
N PRO A 145 -14.55 -8.23 -4.37
CA PRO A 145 -14.30 -9.17 -3.28
C PRO A 145 -13.93 -10.59 -3.74
N ALA A 146 -14.02 -10.90 -5.04
CA ALA A 146 -13.55 -12.17 -5.60
C ALA A 146 -12.03 -12.34 -5.49
N TRP A 147 -11.27 -11.26 -5.30
CA TRP A 147 -9.82 -11.32 -5.15
C TRP A 147 -9.40 -11.70 -3.73
N SER A 148 -8.41 -12.60 -3.64
CA SER A 148 -7.74 -12.97 -2.40
C SER A 148 -6.51 -12.06 -2.20
N CYS A 149 -6.55 -11.17 -1.20
CA CYS A 149 -5.47 -10.22 -0.94
C CYS A 149 -4.96 -10.32 0.52
N PRO A 150 -3.64 -10.21 0.77
CA PRO A 150 -3.05 -10.24 2.11
C PRO A 150 -3.59 -9.18 3.06
N LEU A 151 -3.95 -9.56 4.27
CA LEU A 151 -4.32 -8.62 5.31
C LEU A 151 -3.05 -8.09 6.01
N PRO A 152 -2.91 -6.77 6.20
CA PRO A 152 -1.80 -6.21 6.95
C PRO A 152 -1.68 -6.84 8.34
N PRO A 153 -0.50 -7.38 8.70
CA PRO A 153 -0.23 -7.86 10.04
C PRO A 153 -0.40 -6.74 11.08
N ALA A 154 -0.74 -7.12 12.32
CA ALA A 154 -0.99 -6.16 13.39
C ALA A 154 0.21 -5.23 13.68
N GLU A 155 1.44 -5.68 13.42
CA GLU A 155 2.66 -4.88 13.55
C GLU A 155 2.74 -3.71 12.55
N ASN A 156 1.98 -3.77 11.45
CA ASN A 156 1.83 -2.70 10.46
C ASN A 156 0.51 -1.93 10.60
N TRP A 157 -0.11 -1.96 11.78
CA TRP A 157 -1.27 -1.12 12.10
C TRP A 157 -0.81 0.18 12.76
N LEU A 158 -0.65 1.21 11.94
CA LEU A 158 -0.21 2.53 12.34
C LEU A 158 -1.34 3.27 13.08
N LYS A 159 -0.99 3.95 14.17
CA LYS A 159 -1.92 4.82 14.91
C LYS A 159 -1.98 6.23 14.35
N VAL A 160 -1.01 6.59 13.51
CA VAL A 160 -0.93 7.90 12.84
C VAL A 160 -1.75 7.88 11.55
N PRO A 161 -2.32 9.02 11.13
CA PRO A 161 -3.05 9.11 9.87
C PRO A 161 -2.09 9.27 8.67
N ILE A 162 -2.17 8.37 7.68
CA ILE A 162 -1.38 8.47 6.45
C ILE A 162 -2.25 9.06 5.34
N ARG A 163 -2.35 10.40 5.30
CA ARG A 163 -3.10 11.16 4.28
C ARG A 163 -2.28 11.40 3.01
N ALA A 164 -1.88 10.29 2.38
CA ALA A 164 -1.22 10.24 1.07
C ALA A 164 -1.69 8.97 0.34
N GLY A 165 -1.62 8.94 -0.98
CA GLY A 165 -2.02 7.78 -1.79
C GLY A 165 -3.52 7.68 -2.05
N GLU A 166 -3.98 6.46 -2.34
CA GLU A 166 -5.39 6.18 -2.67
C GLU A 166 -6.32 6.33 -1.46
N LYS A 167 -7.49 6.91 -1.71
CA LYS A 167 -8.64 6.94 -0.81
C LYS A 167 -9.53 5.73 -1.03
N ALA A 168 -10.52 5.55 -0.17
CA ALA A 168 -11.49 4.47 -0.30
C ALA A 168 -12.19 4.54 -1.67
N PHE A 169 -12.18 3.42 -2.39
CA PHE A 169 -12.96 3.30 -3.61
C PHE A 169 -14.45 3.25 -3.27
N GLN A 170 -15.24 4.05 -3.99
CA GLN A 170 -16.69 4.03 -3.90
C GLN A 170 -17.20 3.72 -5.30
N ALA A 171 -17.62 2.47 -5.52
CA ALA A 171 -18.37 2.13 -6.71
C ALA A 171 -19.63 2.99 -6.74
N ARG A 172 -19.78 3.80 -7.79
CA ARG A 172 -20.96 4.63 -8.02
C ARG A 172 -22.00 3.87 -8.81
#